data_AF-A0A542B724-F1
#
_entry.id   AF-A0A542B724-F1
#
_cell.length_a   1.000
_cell.length_b   1.000
_cell.length_c   1.000
_cell.angle_alpha   90.00
_cell.angle_beta   90.00
_cell.angle_gamma   90.00
#
_symmetry.space_group_name_H-M   'P 1'
#
loop_
_entity.id
_entity.type
_entity.pdbx_description
1 polymer ?
#
loop_
_entity_poly.entity_id
_entity_poly.type
_entity_poly.pdbx_seq_one_letter_code
_entity_poly.pdbx_strand_id
1 'polypeptide(L)' 'MPTLFRFLAFIAIIAGLIFGGMVALVTFVQPVQREMVEIVPPAKLQPK' A
#
# COMPACT_ATOMS: atom_id res chain seq x y z
N MET A 1 20.16 -29.16 -4.65
CA MET A 1 18.86 -28.44 -4.79
C MET A 1 18.70 -28.03 -6.24
N PRO A 2 17.61 -28.43 -6.93
CA PRO A 2 17.35 -27.97 -8.29
C PRO A 2 17.31 -26.43 -8.33
N THR A 3 17.87 -25.85 -9.38
CA THR A 3 18.02 -24.39 -9.56
C THR A 3 16.68 -23.65 -9.46
N LEU A 4 15.60 -24.27 -9.94
CA LEU A 4 14.24 -23.76 -9.83
C LEU A 4 13.78 -23.56 -8.37
N PHE A 5 14.05 -24.53 -7.49
CA PHE A 5 13.62 -24.43 -6.09
C PHE A 5 14.32 -23.29 -5.36
N ARG A 6 15.62 -23.08 -5.65
CA ARG A 6 16.38 -21.95 -5.12
C ARG A 6 15.81 -20.61 -5.59
N PHE A 7 15.43 -20.53 -6.86
CA PHE A 7 14.80 -19.33 -7.43
C PHE A 7 13.45 -19.02 -6.77
N LEU A 8 12.59 -20.03 -6.62
CA LEU A 8 11.29 -19.86 -5.96
C LEU A 8 11.45 -19.46 -4.48
N ALA A 9 12.38 -20.08 -3.75
CA ALA A 9 12.67 -19.71 -2.37
C ALA A 9 13.14 -18.26 -2.27
N PHE A 10 13.97 -17.79 -3.20
CA PHE A 10 14.42 -16.41 -3.25
C PHE A 10 13.27 -15.42 -3.48
N ILE A 11 12.36 -15.72 -4.42
CA ILE A 11 11.15 -14.91 -4.64
C ILE A 11 10.27 -14.89 -3.40
N ALA A 12 10.06 -16.05 -2.76
CA ALA A 12 9.22 -16.15 -1.57
C ALA A 12 9.74 -15.27 -0.42
N ILE A 13 11.07 -15.21 -0.23
CA ILE A 13 11.70 -14.33 0.74
C ILE A 13 11.42 -12.86 0.40
N ILE A 14 11.64 -12.44 -0.85
CA ILE A 14 11.39 -11.05 -1.28
C ILE A 14 9.92 -10.68 -1.09
N ALA A 15 9.00 -11.53 -1.54
CA ALA A 15 7.57 -11.31 -1.37
C ALA A 15 7.19 -11.21 0.12
N GLY A 16 7.76 -12.07 0.96
CA GLY A 16 7.60 -12.02 2.41
C GLY A 16 8.10 -10.72 3.02
N LEU A 17 9.24 -10.20 2.58
CA LEU A 17 9.76 -8.91 3.05
C LEU A 17 8.89 -7.74 2.63
N ILE A 18 8.39 -7.72 1.39
CA ILE A 18 7.48 -6.68 0.90
C ILE A 18 6.18 -6.71 1.71
N PHE A 19 5.57 -7.89 1.84
CA PHE A 19 4.33 -8.05 2.58
C PHE A 19 4.50 -7.72 4.06
N GLY A 20 5.58 -8.21 4.69
CA GLY A 20 5.94 -7.88 6.06
C GLY A 20 6.15 -6.38 6.26
N GLY A 21 6.77 -5.70 5.30
CA GLY A 21 6.91 -4.24 5.29
C GLY A 21 5.55 -3.53 5.27
N MET A 22 4.62 -3.97 4.41
CA MET A 22 3.26 -3.41 4.38
C MET A 22 2.52 -3.61 5.71
N VAL A 23 2.60 -4.82 6.29
CA VAL A 23 2.00 -5.13 7.59
C VAL A 23 2.60 -4.25 8.68
N ALA A 24 3.92 -4.07 8.69
CA ALA A 24 4.61 -3.21 9.65
C ALA A 24 4.16 -1.75 9.52
N LEU A 25 4.01 -1.22 8.30
CA LEU A 25 3.50 0.13 8.09
C LEU A 25 2.09 0.29 8.65
N VAL A 26 1.17 -0.61 8.34
CA VAL A 26 -0.22 -0.51 8.82
C VAL A 26 -0.33 -0.64 10.34
N THR A 27 0.51 -1.48 10.95
CA THR A 27 0.43 -1.78 12.39
C THR A 27 1.15 -0.75 13.26
N PHE A 28 2.27 -0.20 12.79
CA PHE A 28 3.13 0.67 13.60
C PHE A 28 3.13 2.14 13.16
N VAL A 29 2.62 2.48 11.97
CA VAL A 29 2.58 3.86 11.48
C VAL A 29 1.16 4.41 11.57
N GLN A 30 0.99 5.46 12.35
CA GLN A 30 -0.28 6.19 12.43
C GLN A 30 -0.33 7.29 11.36
N PRO A 31 -1.38 7.34 10.53
CA PRO A 31 -1.55 8.42 9.56
C PRO A 31 -1.89 9.73 10.29
N VAL A 32 -1.20 10.80 9.93
CA VAL A 32 -1.49 12.15 10.45
C VAL A 32 -2.82 12.63 9.85
N GLN A 33 -3.80 12.87 10.71
CA GLN A 33 -5.05 13.50 10.29
C GLN A 33 -4.77 14.97 9.97
N ARG A 34 -5.08 15.38 8.74
CA ARG A 34 -4.99 16.77 8.29
C ARG A 34 -6.33 17.21 7.75
N GLU A 35 -6.73 18.44 8.09
CA GLU A 35 -7.88 19.07 7.46
C GLU A 35 -7.57 19.25 5.97
N MET A 36 -8.36 18.62 5.10
CA MET A 36 -8.30 18.82 3.65
C MET A 36 -9.50 19.67 3.25
N VAL A 37 -9.24 20.92 2.86
CA VAL A 37 -10.25 21.78 2.25
C VAL A 37 -10.14 21.62 0.73
N GLU A 38 -11.10 20.94 0.12
CA GLU A 38 -11.24 20.89 -1.33
C GLU A 38 -12.29 21.92 -1.77
N ILE A 39 -11.91 22.81 -2.68
CA ILE A 39 -12.84 23.76 -3.29
C ILE A 39 -13.64 23.00 -4.34
N VAL A 40 -14.90 22.68 -4.04
CA VAL A 40 -15.79 22.02 -5.00
C VAL A 40 -16.30 23.03 -6.02
N PRO A 41 -16.05 22.85 -7.33
CA PRO A 41 -16.60 23.72 -8.37
C PRO A 41 -18.14 23.68 -8.36
N PRO A 42 -18.83 24.83 -8.45
CA PRO A 42 -20.31 24.89 -8.43
C PRO A 42 -20.99 24.02 -9.50
N ALA A 43 -20.34 23.83 -10.66
CA ALA A 43 -20.81 22.98 -11.75
C ALA A 43 -20.96 21.50 -11.35
N LYS A 44 -20.26 21.03 -10.30
CA LYS A 44 -20.38 19.66 -9.77
C LYS A 44 -21.53 19.51 -8.77
N LEU A 45 -22.14 20.61 -8.33
CA LEU A 45 -23.21 20.63 -7.31
C LEU A 45 -24.61 20.70 -7.91
N GLN A 46 -24.74 20.91 -9.22
CA GLN A 46 -26.03 20.97 -9.90
C GLN A 46 -26.50 19.57 -10.31
N PRO A 47 -27.70 19.12 -9.93
CA PRO A 47 -28.31 17.91 -10.50
C PRO A 47 -28.57 18.12 -12.00
N LYS A 48 -28.32 17.08 -12.80
CA LYS A 48 -28.67 17.06 -14.23
C LYS A 48 -30.17 17.04 -14.45
#